data_AF-A0A552EE56-F1
#
_entry.id   AF-A0A552EE56-F1
#
_cell.length_a   1.000
_cell.length_b   1.000
_cell.length_c   1.000
_cell.angle_alpha   90.00
_cell.angle_beta   90.00
_cell.angle_gamma   90.00
#
_symmetry.space_group_name_H-M   'P 1'
#
loop_
_entity.id
_entity.type
_entity.pdbx_description
1 polymer ?
#
loop_
_entity_poly.entity_id
_entity_poly.type
_entity_poly.pdbx_seq_one_letter_code
_entity_poly.pdbx_strand_id
1 'polypeptide(L)'
;MPDKVFIDTNVLIYGYSEDEPDKRQRAIDCVRSGEAWISTQVLNETINVLKRKFYLSYSQIRDAVQELSEGFPIVLVSVNTIEMALNLAERYQYSYFDSLIITSLVRLTGKI
;
A
#
# COMPACT_ATOMS: atom_id res chain seq x y z
N MET A 1 -22.67 -1.02 0.84
CA MET A 1 -21.36 -1.68 0.65
C MET A 1 -20.33 -0.78 1.29
N PRO A 2 -19.39 -1.29 2.10
CA PRO A 2 -18.30 -0.45 2.59
C PRO A 2 -17.49 0.08 1.41
N ASP A 3 -17.02 1.33 1.50
CA ASP A 3 -16.13 1.90 0.49
C ASP A 3 -14.81 1.11 0.47
N LYS A 4 -14.28 0.86 -0.73
CA LYS A 4 -12.96 0.23 -0.89
C LYS A 4 -11.90 1.29 -0.73
N VAL A 5 -10.97 1.08 0.19
CA VAL A 5 -9.87 2.02 0.45
C VAL A 5 -8.56 1.36 0.06
N PHE A 6 -7.72 2.07 -0.67
CA PHE A 6 -6.38 1.60 -1.00
C PHE A 6 -5.37 2.19 -0.02
N ILE A 7 -4.58 1.35 0.62
CA ILE A 7 -3.61 1.75 1.64
C ILE A 7 -2.22 1.83 1.02
N ASP A 8 -1.62 3.01 1.13
CA ASP A 8 -0.25 3.28 0.71
C ASP A 8 0.77 2.84 1.78
N THR A 9 2.02 2.65 1.36
CA THR A 9 3.17 2.32 2.22
C THR A 9 3.27 3.24 3.42
N ASN A 10 3.08 4.55 3.23
CA ASN A 10 3.22 5.51 4.32
C ASN A 10 2.21 5.26 5.46
N VAL A 11 0.97 4.89 5.11
CA VAL A 11 -0.07 4.60 6.10
C VAL A 11 0.28 3.33 6.89
N LEU A 12 0.77 2.28 6.20
CA LEU A 12 1.23 1.06 6.89
C LEU A 12 2.39 1.35 7.84
N ILE A 13 3.38 2.12 7.38
CA ILE A 13 4.56 2.46 8.19
C ILE A 13 4.16 3.29 9.43
N TYR A 14 3.19 4.20 9.31
CA TYR A 14 2.66 4.91 10.48
C TYR A 14 1.93 4.00 11.47
N GLY A 15 1.32 2.91 11.00
CA GLY A 15 0.74 1.89 11.89
C GLY A 15 1.78 1.24 12.82
N TYR A 16 3.01 1.05 12.31
CA TYR A 16 4.14 0.46 13.04
C TYR A 16 5.02 1.47 13.77
N SER A 17 4.83 2.78 13.56
CA SER A 17 5.64 3.81 14.21
C SER A 17 5.14 4.11 15.62
N GLU A 18 6.02 4.06 16.61
CA GLU A 18 5.72 4.47 18.00
C GLU A 18 5.99 5.97 18.24
N ASP A 19 6.76 6.62 17.35
CA ASP A 19 7.23 8.00 17.51
C ASP A 19 6.17 9.05 17.16
N GLU A 20 5.14 8.69 16.40
CA GLU A 20 4.11 9.62 15.90
C GLU A 20 2.68 9.13 16.20
N PRO A 21 2.22 9.18 17.47
CA PRO A 21 0.96 8.58 17.91
C PRO A 21 -0.28 9.13 17.19
N ASP A 22 -0.30 10.42 16.86
CA ASP A 22 -1.42 11.04 16.12
C ASP A 22 -1.54 10.49 14.69
N LYS A 23 -0.40 10.29 14.01
CA LYS A 23 -0.39 9.71 12.65
C LYS A 23 -0.74 8.23 12.67
N ARG A 24 -0.29 7.51 13.70
CA ARG A 24 -0.66 6.12 13.93
C ARG A 24 -2.18 5.95 14.11
N GLN A 25 -2.81 6.80 14.93
CA GLN A 25 -4.26 6.73 15.12
C GLN A 25 -5.00 6.98 13.81
N ARG A 26 -4.60 8.00 13.04
CA ARG A 26 -5.19 8.27 11.72
C ARG A 26 -4.99 7.12 10.74
N ALA A 27 -3.83 6.46 10.75
CA ALA A 27 -3.59 5.29 9.90
C ALA A 27 -4.53 4.14 10.25
N ILE A 28 -4.72 3.88 11.54
CA ILE A 28 -5.67 2.88 12.04
C ILE A 28 -7.10 3.22 11.62
N ASP A 29 -7.50 4.48 11.73
CA ASP A 29 -8.84 4.93 11.33
C ASP A 29 -9.06 4.79 9.83
N CYS A 30 -8.06 5.09 8.99
CA CYS A 30 -8.11 4.86 7.54
C CYS A 30 -8.33 3.37 7.22
N VAL A 31 -7.57 2.48 7.86
CA VAL A 31 -7.73 1.02 7.69
C VAL A 31 -9.12 0.55 8.10
N ARG A 32 -9.70 1.14 9.16
CA ARG A 32 -11.03 0.77 9.68
C ARG A 32 -12.21 1.39 8.92
N SER A 33 -11.96 2.40 8.08
CA SER A 33 -13.01 3.15 7.40
C SER A 33 -13.72 2.38 6.29
N GLY A 34 -13.17 1.25 5.85
CA GLY A 34 -13.76 0.45 4.77
C GLY A 34 -13.05 -0.89 4.58
N GLU A 35 -13.26 -1.51 3.42
CA GLU A 35 -12.48 -2.68 3.02
C GLU A 35 -11.12 -2.19 2.52
N ALA A 36 -10.08 -2.35 3.33
CA ALA A 36 -8.74 -1.86 3.04
C ALA A 36 -7.97 -2.85 2.16
N TRP A 37 -7.39 -2.37 1.06
CA TRP A 37 -6.60 -3.16 0.10
C TRP A 37 -5.17 -2.61 -0.01
N ILE A 38 -4.22 -3.50 -0.28
CA ILE A 38 -2.82 -3.15 -0.58
C ILE A 38 -2.35 -3.80 -1.88
N SER A 39 -1.23 -3.36 -2.46
CA SER A 39 -0.58 -4.07 -3.58
C SER A 39 0.70 -4.77 -3.16
N THR A 40 1.18 -5.67 -4.03
CA THR A 40 2.53 -6.23 -3.91
C THR A 40 3.64 -5.17 -3.96
N GLN A 41 3.42 -4.03 -4.63
CA GLN A 41 4.38 -2.92 -4.62
C GLN A 41 4.41 -2.24 -3.24
N VAL A 42 3.26 -1.97 -2.62
CA VAL A 42 3.19 -1.43 -1.25
C VAL A 42 3.89 -2.36 -0.25
N LEU A 43 3.73 -3.68 -0.37
CA LEU A 43 4.46 -4.65 0.45
C LEU A 43 5.98 -4.53 0.26
N ASN A 44 6.46 -4.48 -0.97
CA ASN A 44 7.89 -4.37 -1.27
C ASN A 44 8.50 -3.07 -0.74
N GLU A 45 7.79 -1.95 -0.85
CA GLU A 45 8.23 -0.68 -0.29
C GLU A 45 8.24 -0.69 1.23
N THR A 46 7.22 -1.29 1.84
CA THR A 46 7.15 -1.48 3.30
C THR A 46 8.36 -2.28 3.79
N ILE A 47 8.69 -3.40 3.14
CA ILE A 47 9.89 -4.20 3.46
C ILE A 47 11.16 -3.35 3.41
N ASN A 48 11.34 -2.56 2.34
CA ASN A 48 12.50 -1.70 2.18
C ASN A 48 12.60 -0.64 3.29
N VAL A 49 11.46 -0.05 3.70
CA VAL A 49 11.41 0.92 4.81
C VAL A 49 11.70 0.26 6.15
N LEU A 50 11.04 -0.86 6.47
CA LEU A 50 11.29 -1.64 7.69
C LEU A 50 12.77 -2.04 7.81
N LYS A 51 13.40 -2.38 6.69
CA LYS A 51 14.82 -2.74 6.68
C LYS A 51 15.75 -1.54 6.84
N ARG A 52 15.50 -0.44 6.11
CA ARG A 52 16.46 0.68 6.00
C ARG A 52 16.27 1.74 7.08
N LYS A 53 15.03 1.98 7.53
CA LYS A 53 14.71 3.02 8.53
C LYS A 53 14.55 2.44 9.94
N PHE A 54 13.91 1.27 10.06
CA PHE A 54 13.67 0.62 11.36
C PHE A 54 14.69 -0.46 11.70
N TYR A 55 15.63 -0.75 10.80
CA TYR A 55 16.73 -1.70 11.00
C TYR A 55 16.29 -3.12 11.42
N LEU A 56 15.07 -3.52 11.08
CA LEU A 56 14.54 -4.83 11.47
C LEU A 56 15.32 -6.00 10.83
N SER A 57 15.32 -7.13 11.53
CA SER A 57 15.83 -8.40 10.99
C SER A 57 14.89 -8.97 9.93
N TYR A 58 15.40 -9.83 9.04
CA TYR A 58 14.54 -10.49 8.05
C TYR A 58 13.49 -11.43 8.68
N SER A 59 13.73 -11.91 9.90
CA SER A 59 12.71 -12.66 10.65
C SER A 59 11.53 -11.77 10.98
N GLN A 60 11.78 -10.63 11.64
CA GLN A 60 10.74 -9.65 11.99
C GLN A 60 10.01 -9.11 10.75
N ILE A 61 10.74 -8.87 9.66
CA ILE A 61 10.14 -8.44 8.39
C ILE A 61 9.22 -9.52 7.82
N ARG A 62 9.60 -10.81 7.92
CA ARG A 62 8.76 -11.91 7.45
C ARG A 62 7.46 -12.00 8.26
N ASP A 63 7.56 -11.83 9.57
CA ASP A 63 6.40 -11.80 10.48
C ASP A 63 5.46 -10.64 10.10
N ALA A 64 5.99 -9.44 9.86
CA ALA A 64 5.20 -8.28 9.41
C ALA A 64 4.56 -8.51 8.03
N VAL A 65 5.28 -9.11 7.07
CA VAL A 65 4.71 -9.42 5.75
C VAL A 65 3.59 -10.46 5.86
N GLN A 66 3.75 -11.46 6.72
CA GLN A 66 2.70 -12.44 6.98
C GLN A 66 1.46 -11.78 7.60
N GLU A 67 1.64 -10.96 8.64
CA GLU A 67 0.57 -10.18 9.26
C GLU A 67 -0.19 -9.33 8.23
N LEU A 68 0.53 -8.59 7.39
CA LEU A 68 -0.08 -7.76 6.35
C LEU A 68 -0.81 -8.60 5.28
N SER A 69 -0.28 -9.77 4.94
CA SER A 69 -0.89 -10.64 3.93
C SER A 69 -2.14 -11.36 4.43
N GLU A 70 -2.23 -11.60 5.74
CA GLU A 70 -3.41 -12.17 6.39
C GLU A 70 -4.46 -11.09 6.71
N GLY A 71 -4.01 -9.87 7.02
CA GLY A 71 -4.87 -8.75 7.41
C GLY A 71 -5.48 -7.96 6.25
N PHE A 72 -4.89 -8.02 5.05
CA PHE A 72 -5.34 -7.24 3.90
C PHE A 72 -5.48 -8.10 2.64
N PRO A 73 -6.56 -7.93 1.87
CA PRO A 73 -6.60 -8.38 0.48
C PRO A 73 -5.50 -7.69 -0.36
N ILE A 74 -4.79 -8.49 -1.17
CA ILE A 74 -3.62 -8.03 -1.96
C ILE A 74 -3.94 -7.99 -3.45
N VAL A 75 -3.58 -6.86 -4.09
CA VAL A 75 -3.56 -6.69 -5.55
C VAL A 75 -2.17 -6.99 -6.11
N LEU A 76 -2.10 -7.90 -7.08
CA LEU A 76 -0.86 -8.17 -7.80
C LEU A 76 -0.57 -7.08 -8.82
N VAL A 77 0.62 -6.45 -8.71
CA VAL A 77 1.14 -5.58 -9.75
C VAL A 77 1.75 -6.44 -10.87
N SER A 78 1.05 -6.55 -11.98
CA SER A 78 1.52 -7.22 -13.20
C SER A 78 2.18 -6.25 -14.19
N VAL A 79 2.87 -6.77 -15.22
CA VAL A 79 3.43 -5.96 -16.32
C VAL A 79 2.35 -5.08 -16.97
N ASN A 80 1.17 -5.65 -17.21
CA ASN A 80 0.03 -4.91 -17.74
C ASN A 80 -0.47 -3.79 -16.80
N THR A 81 -0.31 -3.95 -15.49
CA THR A 81 -0.60 -2.88 -14.50
C THR A 81 0.42 -1.75 -14.62
N ILE A 82 1.69 -2.09 -14.83
CA ILE A 82 2.78 -1.13 -15.03
C ILE A 82 2.56 -0.32 -16.31
N GLU A 83 2.21 -0.97 -17.42
CA GLU A 83 1.93 -0.29 -18.69
C GLU A 83 0.77 0.71 -18.56
N MET A 84 -0.31 0.31 -17.89
CA MET A 84 -1.42 1.22 -17.61
C MET A 84 -1.00 2.40 -16.71
N ALA A 85 -0.19 2.14 -15.69
CA ALA A 85 0.32 3.19 -14.80
C ALA A 85 1.19 4.19 -15.55
N LEU A 86 2.02 3.74 -16.50
CA LEU A 86 2.81 4.62 -17.37
C LEU A 86 1.90 5.51 -18.23
N ASN A 87 0.87 4.93 -18.86
CA ASN A 87 -0.09 5.69 -19.66
C ASN A 87 -0.85 6.72 -18.82
N LEU A 88 -1.20 6.37 -17.58
CA LEU A 88 -1.90 7.25 -16.66
C LEU A 88 -0.99 8.39 -16.19
N ALA A 89 0.26 8.07 -15.84
CA ALA A 89 1.28 9.05 -15.45
C ALA A 89 1.53 10.06 -16.58
N GLU A 90 1.69 9.59 -17.82
CA GLU A 90 1.86 10.46 -18.98
C GLU A 90 0.62 11.32 -19.23
N ARG A 91 -0.57 10.72 -19.23
CA ARG A 91 -1.82 11.43 -19.56
C ARG A 91 -2.18 12.50 -18.53
N TYR A 92 -2.01 12.22 -17.25
CA TYR A 92 -2.45 13.09 -16.16
C TYR A 92 -1.30 13.81 -15.44
N GLN A 93 -0.06 13.58 -15.88
CA GLN A 93 1.15 14.18 -15.30
C GLN A 93 1.31 13.88 -13.80
N TYR A 94 0.82 12.71 -13.36
CA TYR A 94 1.04 12.22 -12.01
C TYR A 94 2.41 11.54 -11.89
N SER A 95 2.90 11.42 -10.65
CA SER A 95 4.09 10.59 -10.42
C SER A 95 3.79 9.14 -10.82
N TYR A 96 4.82 8.41 -11.25
CA TYR A 96 4.67 7.02 -11.65
C TYR A 96 4.14 6.15 -10.49
N PHE A 97 4.64 6.36 -9.26
CA PHE A 97 4.21 5.57 -8.11
C PHE A 97 2.76 5.86 -7.72
N ASP A 98 2.33 7.12 -7.75
CA ASP A 98 0.92 7.47 -7.54
C ASP A 98 0.03 6.84 -8.62
N SER A 99 0.49 6.86 -9.87
CA SER A 99 -0.22 6.25 -11.00
C SER A 99 -0.33 4.73 -10.87
N LEU A 100 0.69 4.09 -10.28
CA LEU A 100 0.70 2.64 -10.03
C LEU A 100 -0.30 2.25 -8.93
N ILE A 101 -0.42 3.07 -7.88
CA ILE A 101 -1.43 2.92 -6.84
C ILE A 101 -2.84 3.09 -7.42
N ILE A 102 -3.07 4.15 -8.19
CA ILE A 102 -4.37 4.42 -8.83
C ILE A 102 -4.76 3.26 -9.75
N THR A 103 -3.83 2.79 -10.57
CA THR A 103 -4.10 1.67 -11.49
C THR A 103 -4.45 0.39 -10.73
N SER A 104 -3.76 0.13 -9.61
CA SER A 104 -4.07 -1.02 -8.75
C SER A 104 -5.49 -0.94 -8.17
N LEU A 105 -5.95 0.25 -7.79
CA LEU A 105 -7.33 0.50 -7.35
C LEU A 105 -8.35 0.37 -8.50
N VAL A 106 -8.06 0.89 -9.69
CA VAL A 106 -8.94 0.78 -10.87
C VAL A 106 -9.19 -0.69 -11.21
N ARG A 107 -8.17 -1.55 -11.11
CA ARG A 107 -8.32 -3.01 -11.32
C ARG A 107 -9.26 -3.67 -10.30
N LEU A 108 -9.40 -3.13 -9.09
CA LEU A 108 -10.31 -3.64 -8.05
C LEU A 108 -11.76 -3.24 -8.25
N THR A 109 -11.99 -2.10 -8.89
CA THR A 109 -13.33 -1.50 -9.04
C THR A 109 -13.93 -1.74 -10.42
N GLY A 110 -13.10 -2.10 -11.42
CA GLY A 110 -13.53 -2.31 -12.80
C GLY A 110 -14.03 -1.05 -13.49
N LYS A 111 -13.79 0.12 -12.90
CA LYS A 111 -14.21 1.43 -13.39
C LYS A 111 -12.98 2.31 -13.60
N ILE A 112 -12.87 2.89 -14.79
CA ILE A 112 -11.94 3.97 -15.11
C ILE A 112 -12.68 5.28 -14.89
#